data_AF-A0A7K6ZHE4-F1
#
_entry.id   AF-A0A7K6ZHE4-F1
#
_cell.length_a   1.000
_cell.length_b   1.000
_cell.length_c   1.000
_cell.angle_alpha   90.00
_cell.angle_beta   90.00
_cell.angle_gamma   90.00
#
_symmetry.space_group_name_H-M   'P 1'
#
loop_
_entity.id
_entity.type
_entity.pdbx_description
1 polymer ?
#
loop_
_entity_poly.entity_id
_entity_poly.type
_entity_poly.pdbx_seq_one_letter_code
_entity_poly.pdbx_strand_id
1 'polypeptide(L)' 'MTRKIFTNTRERWRQQNVNSAFAKLRKLIPTHPPDKKLSKNETLRLAMRYINFLVQVLGGPALPPAGAARGGILGFL' A
#
# COMPACT_ATOMS: atom_id res chain seq x y z
N MET A 1 -18.02 -25.51 -20.69
CA MET A 1 -16.70 -24.87 -20.56
C MET A 1 -16.77 -23.33 -20.41
N THR A 2 -17.93 -22.73 -20.09
CA THR A 2 -18.17 -21.29 -20.38
C THR A 2 -18.15 -20.39 -19.14
N ARG A 3 -18.62 -20.88 -17.97
CA ARG A 3 -18.70 -20.10 -16.73
C ARG A 3 -17.32 -19.79 -16.12
N LYS A 4 -16.42 -20.78 -16.09
CA LYS A 4 -15.06 -20.63 -15.53
C LYS A 4 -14.24 -19.56 -16.27
N ILE A 5 -14.37 -19.50 -17.60
CA ILE A 5 -13.69 -18.50 -18.43
C ILE A 5 -14.23 -17.10 -18.10
N PHE A 6 -15.55 -16.92 -18.11
CA PHE A 6 -16.18 -15.64 -17.76
C PHE A 6 -15.79 -15.16 -16.36
N THR A 7 -15.79 -16.04 -15.37
CA THR A 7 -15.37 -15.70 -14.01
C THR A 7 -13.89 -15.31 -13.93
N ASN A 8 -13.00 -15.99 -14.68
CA ASN A 8 -11.58 -15.67 -14.71
C ASN A 8 -11.33 -14.30 -15.36
N THR A 9 -12.00 -14.02 -16.48
CA THR A 9 -11.93 -12.72 -17.16
C THR A 9 -12.38 -11.59 -16.24
N ARG A 10 -13.49 -11.78 -15.51
CA ARG A 10 -13.98 -10.77 -14.55
C ARG A 10 -12.98 -10.53 -13.42
N GLU A 11 -12.41 -11.58 -12.84
CA GLU A 11 -11.43 -11.43 -11.75
C GLU A 11 -10.13 -10.79 -12.26
N ARG A 12 -9.69 -11.13 -13.48
CA ARG A 12 -8.54 -10.47 -14.11
C ARG A 12 -8.78 -8.97 -14.27
N TRP A 13 -9.96 -8.56 -14.73
CA TRP A 13 -10.31 -7.13 -14.86
C TRP A 13 -10.31 -6.43 -13.50
N ARG A 14 -10.86 -7.07 -12.46
CA ARG A 14 -10.80 -6.57 -11.09
C ARG A 14 -9.35 -6.37 -10.61
N GLN A 15 -8.47 -7.32 -10.86
CA GLN A 15 -7.05 -7.24 -10.51
C GLN A 15 -6.30 -6.17 -11.32
N GLN A 16 -6.65 -5.98 -12.60
CA GLN A 16 -6.13 -4.88 -13.42
C GLN A 16 -6.48 -3.52 -12.83
N ASN A 17 -7.73 -3.32 -12.37
CA ASN A 17 -8.15 -2.08 -11.70
C ASN A 17 -7.32 -1.82 -10.43
N VAL A 18 -7.09 -2.84 -9.61
CA VAL A 18 -6.23 -2.73 -8.41
C VAL A 18 -4.78 -2.40 -8.80
N ASN A 19 -4.22 -3.06 -9.82
CA ASN A 19 -2.85 -2.82 -10.27
C ASN A 19 -2.68 -1.39 -10.82
N SER A 20 -3.68 -0.86 -11.54
CA SER A 20 -3.73 0.52 -12.01
C SER A 20 -3.75 1.53 -10.86
N ALA A 21 -4.51 1.26 -9.80
CA ALA A 21 -4.51 2.09 -8.59
C ALA A 21 -3.13 2.07 -7.89
N PHE A 22 -2.50 0.90 -7.79
CA PHE A 22 -1.14 0.75 -7.29
C PHE A 22 -0.10 1.50 -8.14
N ALA A 23 -0.28 1.58 -9.47
CA ALA A 23 0.59 2.37 -10.34
C ALA A 23 0.42 3.88 -10.09
N LYS A 24 -0.81 4.36 -9.91
CA LYS A 24 -1.09 5.75 -9.52
C LYS A 24 -0.46 6.09 -8.16
N LEU A 25 -0.61 5.21 -7.17
CA LEU A 25 -0.02 5.41 -5.85
C LEU A 25 1.50 5.52 -5.90
N ARG A 26 2.18 4.67 -6.68
CA ARG A 26 3.65 4.72 -6.83
C ARG A 26 4.15 6.07 -7.35
N LYS A 27 3.43 6.71 -8.28
CA LYS A 27 3.80 8.02 -8.83
C LYS A 27 3.78 9.14 -7.79
N LEU A 28 3.03 8.97 -6.70
CA LEU A 28 2.93 9.95 -5.62
C LEU A 28 3.98 9.73 -4.52
N ILE A 29 4.67 8.59 -4.53
CA ILE A 29 5.66 8.25 -3.51
C ILE A 29 7.03 8.80 -3.94
N PRO A 30 7.66 9.67 -3.14
CA PRO A 30 8.99 10.16 -3.45
C PRO A 30 10.04 9.03 -3.34
N THR A 31 10.80 8.79 -4.41
CA THR A 31 11.90 7.81 -4.46
C THR A 31 13.11 8.34 -5.22
N HIS A 32 14.29 7.79 -4.91
CA HIS A 32 15.50 7.96 -5.71
C HIS A 32 16.00 6.57 -6.17
N PRO A 33 16.20 6.32 -7.48
CA PRO A 33 15.78 7.19 -8.61
C PRO A 33 14.24 7.27 -8.74
N PRO A 34 13.69 8.24 -9.49
CA PRO A 34 12.23 8.45 -9.60
C PRO A 34 11.48 7.28 -10.26
N ASP A 35 12.17 6.43 -11.00
CA ASP A 35 11.66 5.23 -11.68
C ASP A 35 11.87 3.93 -10.89
N LYS A 36 12.24 4.03 -9.60
CA LYS A 36 12.43 2.87 -8.73
C LYS A 36 11.18 1.98 -8.72
N LYS A 37 11.37 0.70 -9.08
CA LYS A 37 10.30 -0.31 -9.08
C LYS A 37 9.98 -0.76 -7.64
N LEU A 38 8.94 -0.19 -7.05
CA LEU A 38 8.46 -0.57 -5.70
C LEU A 38 7.56 -1.82 -5.75
N SER A 39 7.79 -2.78 -4.84
CA SER A 39 6.84 -3.87 -4.59
C SER A 39 5.52 -3.34 -4.00
N LYS A 40 4.46 -4.17 -4.00
CA LYS A 40 3.17 -3.79 -3.39
C LYS A 40 3.32 -3.47 -1.90
N ASN A 41 4.09 -4.26 -1.17
CA ASN A 41 4.30 -4.05 0.26
C ASN A 41 5.07 -2.76 0.54
N GLU A 42 6.16 -2.53 -0.19
CA GLU A 42 6.94 -1.29 -0.06
C GLU A 42 6.11 -0.06 -0.42
N THR A 43 5.32 -0.13 -1.49
CA THR A 43 4.42 0.95 -1.90
C THR A 43 3.49 1.35 -0.74
N LEU A 44 2.86 0.37 -0.08
CA LEU A 44 1.98 0.64 1.07
C LEU A 44 2.74 1.22 2.26
N ARG A 45 3.90 0.65 2.60
CA ARG A 45 4.72 1.13 3.73
C ARG A 45 5.23 2.56 3.50
N LEU A 46 5.71 2.86 2.29
CA LEU A 46 6.18 4.20 1.94
C LEU A 46 5.02 5.20 1.88
N ALA A 47 3.85 4.80 1.36
CA ALA A 47 2.68 5.68 1.36
C ALA A 47 2.27 6.10 2.79
N MET A 48 2.21 5.15 3.73
CA MET A 48 1.94 5.46 5.14
C MET A 48 2.99 6.40 5.74
N ARG A 49 4.27 6.12 5.50
CA ARG A 49 5.37 6.98 5.97
C ARG A 49 5.29 8.38 5.37
N TYR A 50 4.95 8.49 4.09
CA TYR A 50 4.88 9.76 3.40
C TYR A 50 3.69 10.60 3.87
N ILE A 51 2.52 9.99 4.09
CA ILE A 51 1.38 10.68 4.71
C ILE A 51 1.77 11.21 6.10
N ASN A 52 2.40 10.38 6.95
CA ASN A 52 2.84 10.82 8.27
C ASN A 52 3.88 11.95 8.20
N PHE A 53 4.81 11.88 7.25
CA PHE A 53 5.78 12.93 7.00
C PHE A 53 5.09 14.25 6.63
N LEU A 54 4.13 14.22 5.70
CA LEU A 54 3.37 15.42 5.32
C LEU A 54 2.57 15.99 6.49
N VAL A 55 1.95 15.15 7.32
CA VAL A 55 1.24 15.59 8.55
C VAL A 55 2.18 16.31 9.50
N GLN A 56 3.40 15.80 9.71
CA GLN A 56 4.41 16.46 10.55
C GLN A 56 4.88 17.80 9.97
N VAL A 57 5.12 17.86 8.66
CA VAL A 57 5.50 19.11 7.96
C VAL A 57 4.40 20.17 8.11
N LEU A 58 3.13 19.77 8.13
CA LEU A 58 1.99 20.66 8.32
C LEU A 58 1.70 20.99 9.80
N GLY A 59 2.52 20.54 10.75
CA GLY A 59 2.37 20.83 12.18
C GLY A 59 1.26 20.02 12.89
N GLY A 60 0.73 18.98 12.25
CA GLY A 60 -0.25 18.08 12.86
C GLY A 60 0.40 17.06 13.81
N PRO A 61 -0.36 16.50 14.78
CA PRO A 61 0.15 15.43 15.63
C PRO A 61 0.50 14.22 14.76
N ALA A 62 1.74 13.73 14.87
CA ALA A 62 2.19 12.56 14.13
C ALA A 62 1.30 11.35 14.49
N LEU A 63 0.65 10.74 13.49
CA LEU A 63 -0.03 9.48 13.74
C LEU A 63 1.00 8.43 14.18
N PRO A 64 0.70 7.63 15.22
CA PRO A 64 1.58 6.54 15.63
C PRO A 64 1.81 5.61 14.43
N PRO A 65 3.03 5.04 14.28
CA PRO A 65 3.31 4.12 13.19
C PRO A 65 2.29 3.00 13.22
N ALA A 66 1.63 2.75 12.07
CA ALA A 66 0.55 1.78 11.86
C ALA A 66 1.03 0.30 11.95
N GLY A 67 1.84 0.00 12.96
CA GLY A 67 2.49 -1.27 13.23
C GLY A 67 3.00 -1.44 14.67
N ALA A 68 2.85 -0.44 15.55
CA ALA A 68 3.22 -0.56 16.97
C ALA A 68 2.28 -1.50 17.76
N ALA A 69 1.12 -1.87 17.22
CA ALA A 69 0.19 -2.84 17.82
C ALA A 69 0.47 -4.31 17.43
N ARG A 70 1.73 -4.67 17.10
CA ARG A 70 2.13 -6.06 16.83
C ARG A 70 3.28 -6.48 17.73
N GLY A 71 3.04 -6.44 19.04
CA GLY A 71 3.89 -7.03 20.07
C GLY A 71 3.04 -7.39 21.28
N GLY A 72 2.45 -8.59 21.28
CA GLY A 72 1.55 -9.00 22.36
C GLY A 72 0.89 -10.36 22.16
N ILE A 73 1.64 -11.36 21.68
CA ILE A 73 1.27 -12.78 21.92
C ILE A 73 2.05 -13.37 23.10
N LEU A 74 2.72 -12.54 23.90
CA LEU A 74 3.45 -12.92 25.12
C LEU A 74 2.75 -12.46 26.41
N GLY A 75 1.41 -12.27 26.36
CA GLY A 75 0.59 -11.92 27.54
C GLY A 75 -0.30 -13.06 28.03
N PHE A 76 -0.15 -14.27 27.49
CA PHE A 76 -0.98 -15.45 27.81
C PHE A 76 -0.18 -16.77 27.90
N LEU A 77 1.10 -16.68 28.26
CA LEU A 77 1.84 -17.78 28.87
C LEU A 77 2.68 -17.25 30.03
#